data_AF-A0A0F0FR28-F1
#
_entry.id   AF-A0A0F0FR28-F1
#
_cell.length_a   1.000
_cell.length_b   1.000
_cell.length_c   1.000
_cell.angle_alpha   90.00
_cell.angle_beta   90.00
_cell.angle_gamma   90.00
#
_symmetry.space_group_name_H-M   'P 1'
#
loop_
_entity.id
_entity.type
_entity.pdbx_description
1 polymer ?
#
loop_
_entity_poly.entity_id
_entity_poly.type
_entity_poly.pdbx_seq_one_letter_code
_entity_poly.pdbx_strand_id
1 'polypeptide(L)'
;MDATPDAGCESLLAVVRRSLEDEIGSACPASIPGQGAACTAQREPLRAIVDFIGKRHEADADACETLLEVNKRLRSLPPKG
;
A
#
# COMPACT_ATOMS: atom_id res chain seq x y z
N MET A 1 5.36 3.07 29.16
CA MET A 1 6.23 2.81 27.99
C MET A 1 5.81 3.80 26.94
N ASP A 2 6.53 4.90 26.83
CA ASP A 2 6.33 5.85 25.74
C ASP A 2 6.71 5.13 24.44
N ALA A 3 5.72 4.87 23.60
CA ALA A 3 5.99 4.46 22.24
C ALA A 3 6.74 5.61 21.58
N THR A 4 8.01 5.40 21.22
CA THR A 4 8.71 6.35 20.37
C THR A 4 7.90 6.50 19.08
N PRO A 5 7.69 7.74 18.59
CA PRO A 5 6.84 8.00 17.42
C PRO A 5 7.22 7.11 16.22
N ASP A 6 8.51 6.82 16.05
CA ASP A 6 9.03 5.94 15.00
C ASP A 6 8.52 4.49 15.13
N ALA A 7 8.52 3.91 16.34
CA ALA A 7 8.00 2.56 16.56
C ALA A 7 6.49 2.46 16.26
N GLY A 8 5.76 3.55 16.48
CA GLY A 8 4.35 3.67 16.09
C GLY A 8 4.16 3.71 14.57
N CYS A 9 4.99 4.49 13.86
CA CYS A 9 4.96 4.59 12.41
C CYS A 9 5.38 3.29 11.72
N GLU A 10 6.38 2.57 12.24
CA GLU A 10 6.78 1.25 11.74
C GLU A 10 5.64 0.23 11.87
N SER A 11 4.97 0.22 13.02
CA SER A 11 3.82 -0.66 13.25
C SER A 11 2.69 -0.38 12.25
N LEU A 12 2.40 0.89 11.98
CA LEU A 12 1.41 1.30 11.00
C LEU A 12 1.83 0.93 9.57
N LEU A 13 3.09 1.13 9.20
CA LEU A 13 3.60 0.71 7.89
C LEU A 13 3.47 -0.79 7.67
N ALA A 14 3.74 -1.61 8.69
CA ALA A 14 3.57 -3.05 8.61
C ALA A 14 2.09 -3.44 8.34
N VAL A 15 1.16 -2.80 9.05
CA VAL A 15 -0.29 -3.00 8.84
C VAL A 15 -0.71 -2.58 7.44
N VAL A 16 -0.27 -1.40 6.99
CA VAL A 16 -0.60 -0.89 5.64
C VAL A 16 -0.05 -1.81 4.56
N ARG A 17 1.21 -2.23 4.67
CA ARG A 17 1.83 -3.16 3.72
C ARG A 17 1.03 -4.46 3.60
N ARG A 18 0.69 -5.08 4.73
CA ARG A 18 -0.11 -6.32 4.75
C ARG A 18 -1.47 -6.13 4.10
N SER A 19 -2.17 -5.04 4.43
CA SER A 19 -3.46 -4.71 3.84
C SER A 19 -3.39 -4.55 2.32
N LEU A 20 -2.33 -3.89 1.81
CA LEU A 20 -2.09 -3.76 0.37
C LEU A 20 -1.79 -5.11 -0.29
N GLU A 21 -0.97 -5.95 0.34
CA GLU A 21 -0.68 -7.31 -0.13
C GLU A 21 -1.96 -8.17 -0.20
N ASP A 22 -2.85 -8.07 0.79
CA ASP A 22 -4.14 -8.75 0.81
C ASP A 22 -5.07 -8.24 -0.32
N GLU A 23 -5.16 -6.92 -0.53
CA GLU A 23 -5.94 -6.33 -1.63
C GLU A 23 -5.42 -6.75 -3.01
N ILE A 24 -4.10 -6.83 -3.19
CA ILE A 24 -3.47 -7.33 -4.43
C ILE A 24 -3.75 -8.83 -4.61
N GLY A 25 -3.71 -9.61 -3.53
CA GLY A 25 -3.90 -11.05 -3.50
C GLY A 25 -5.35 -11.50 -3.62
N SER A 26 -6.32 -10.61 -3.40
CA SER A 26 -7.74 -10.87 -3.62
C SER A 26 -7.99 -11.35 -5.07
N ALA A 27 -9.11 -11.98 -5.40
CA ALA A 27 -9.43 -12.31 -6.80
C ALA A 27 -10.17 -11.13 -7.46
N CYS A 28 -9.76 -10.72 -8.65
CA CYS A 28 -10.58 -9.80 -9.44
C CYS A 28 -11.84 -10.55 -9.90
N PRO A 29 -13.04 -10.01 -9.72
CA PRO A 29 -14.26 -10.66 -10.17
C PRO A 29 -14.20 -10.82 -11.70
N ALA A 30 -14.00 -12.05 -12.17
CA ALA A 30 -13.93 -12.39 -13.58
C ALA A 30 -15.32 -12.39 -14.25
N SER A 31 -16.39 -12.29 -13.45
CA SER A 31 -17.78 -12.49 -13.88
C SER A 31 -18.34 -11.35 -14.73
N ILE A 32 -17.70 -10.17 -14.75
CA ILE A 32 -18.17 -9.01 -15.52
C ILE A 32 -17.11 -8.61 -16.56
N PRO A 33 -17.43 -8.69 -17.87
CA PRO A 33 -16.52 -8.24 -18.94
C PRO A 33 -16.12 -6.78 -18.73
N GLY A 34 -14.82 -6.49 -18.72
CA GLY A 34 -14.27 -5.15 -18.49
C GLY A 34 -13.89 -4.84 -17.03
N GLN A 35 -14.57 -5.43 -16.03
CA GLN A 35 -14.22 -5.23 -14.61
C GLN A 35 -12.96 -5.99 -14.21
N GLY A 36 -12.71 -7.17 -14.78
CA GLY A 36 -11.47 -7.92 -14.54
C GLY A 36 -10.22 -7.15 -14.98
N ALA A 37 -10.29 -6.46 -16.12
CA ALA A 37 -9.19 -5.63 -16.62
C ALA A 37 -9.00 -4.36 -15.77
N ALA A 38 -10.09 -3.69 -15.39
CA ALA A 38 -10.06 -2.51 -14.51
C ALA A 38 -9.50 -2.84 -13.12
N CYS A 39 -9.93 -3.96 -12.54
CA CYS A 39 -9.41 -4.45 -11.25
C CYS A 39 -7.92 -4.82 -11.34
N THR A 40 -7.48 -5.45 -12.43
CA THR A 40 -6.05 -5.76 -12.64
C THR A 40 -5.22 -4.48 -12.78
N ALA A 41 -5.72 -3.49 -13.55
CA ALA A 41 -5.07 -2.18 -13.69
C ALA A 41 -5.01 -1.40 -12.37
N GLN A 42 -6.01 -1.56 -11.49
CA GLN A 42 -5.99 -0.95 -10.15
C GLN A 42 -4.96 -1.57 -9.20
N ARG A 43 -4.51 -2.80 -9.46
CA ARG A 43 -3.52 -3.49 -8.60
C ARG A 43 -2.09 -3.06 -8.86
N GLU A 44 -1.76 -2.66 -10.08
CA GLU A 44 -0.41 -2.23 -10.43
C GLU A 44 0.05 -1.04 -9.57
N PRO A 45 -0.77 0.03 -9.39
CA PRO A 45 -0.45 1.10 -8.46
C PRO A 45 -0.30 0.64 -6.99
N LEU A 46 -1.13 -0.31 -6.53
CA LEU A 46 -1.02 -0.85 -5.17
C LEU A 46 0.30 -1.62 -4.99
N ARG A 47 0.69 -2.43 -5.99
CA ARG A 47 1.96 -3.15 -5.99
C ARG A 47 3.15 -2.17 -5.97
N ALA A 48 3.09 -1.09 -6.74
CA ALA A 48 4.12 -0.05 -6.71
C ALA A 48 4.26 0.63 -5.32
N ILE A 49 3.18 0.73 -4.54
CA ILE A 49 3.22 1.25 -3.17
C ILE A 49 3.88 0.23 -2.22
N VAL A 50 3.56 -1.07 -2.35
CA VAL A 50 4.21 -2.14 -1.56
C VAL A 50 5.72 -2.17 -1.83
N ASP A 51 6.12 -2.12 -3.11
CA ASP A 51 7.53 -2.09 -3.50
C ASP A 51 8.25 -0.84 -2.97
N PHE A 52 7.56 0.30 -2.93
CA PHE A 52 8.09 1.52 -2.34
C PHE A 52 8.35 1.38 -0.83
N ILE A 53 7.40 0.78 -0.09
CA ILE A 53 7.58 0.50 1.35
C ILE A 53 8.79 -0.41 1.57
N GLY A 54 8.92 -1.47 0.77
CA GLY A 54 10.05 -2.40 0.83
C GLY A 54 11.40 -1.70 0.63
N LYS A 55 11.53 -0.90 -0.43
CA LYS A 55 12.76 -0.14 -0.73
C LYS A 55 13.12 0.87 0.37
N ARG A 56 12.13 1.53 0.96
CA ARG A 56 12.36 2.49 2.06
C ARG A 56 12.81 1.77 3.34
N HIS A 57 12.22 0.60 3.62
CA HIS A 57 12.62 -0.22 4.75
C HIS A 57 14.04 -0.79 4.60
N GLU A 58 14.40 -1.30 3.41
CA GLU A 58 15.77 -1.78 3.13
C GLU A 58 16.83 -0.68 3.24
N ALA A 59 16.42 0.57 2.99
CA ALA A 59 17.28 1.75 3.12
C ALA A 59 17.33 2.33 4.55
N ASP A 60 16.72 1.68 5.53
CA ASP A 60 16.59 2.15 6.92
C ASP A 60 16.05 3.59 7.01
N ALA A 61 15.08 3.90 6.14
CA ALA A 61 14.55 5.24 6.02
C ALA A 61 13.44 5.52 7.04
N ASP A 62 13.30 6.79 7.44
CA ASP A 62 12.33 7.22 8.46
C ASP A 62 10.92 6.67 8.19
N ALA A 63 10.38 6.00 9.21
CA ALA A 63 9.10 5.31 9.12
C ALA A 63 7.92 6.28 9.01
N CYS A 64 7.96 7.41 9.71
CA CYS A 64 6.88 8.39 9.69
C CYS A 64 6.83 9.15 8.37
N GLU A 65 7.98 9.55 7.81
CA GLU A 65 8.08 10.13 6.47
C GLU A 65 7.60 9.14 5.40
N THR A 66 8.00 7.87 5.53
CA THR A 66 7.57 6.82 4.61
C THR A 66 6.06 6.64 4.67
N LEU A 67 5.46 6.62 5.87
CA LEU A 67 4.01 6.53 6.05
C LEU A 67 3.26 7.72 5.45
N LEU A 68 3.79 8.93 5.61
CA LEU A 68 3.22 10.13 5.01
C LEU A 68 3.22 10.05 3.47
N GLU A 69 4.32 9.57 2.88
CA GLU A 69 4.43 9.43 1.43
C GLU A 69 3.54 8.31 0.89
N VAL A 70 3.41 7.20 1.62
CA VAL A 70 2.43 6.15 1.32
C VAL A 70 1.00 6.72 1.34
N ASN A 71 0.65 7.53 2.34
CA ASN A 71 -0.68 8.15 2.42
C ASN A 71 -0.97 9.04 1.21
N LYS A 72 0.01 9.84 0.76
CA LYS A 72 -0.13 10.66 -0.45
C LYS A 72 -0.39 9.80 -1.69
N ARG A 73 0.40 8.74 -1.88
CA ARG A 73 0.26 7.82 -3.03
C ARG A 73 -1.12 7.16 -3.03
N LEU A 74 -1.61 6.70 -1.89
CA LEU A 74 -2.94 6.11 -1.75
C LEU A 74 -4.05 7.11 -2.12
N ARG A 75 -3.92 8.37 -1.72
CA ARG A 75 -4.88 9.43 -2.08
C ARG A 75 -4.82 9.82 -3.56
N SER A 76 -3.69 9.64 -4.22
CA SER A 76 -3.52 9.86 -5.65
C SER A 76 -4.01 8.70 -6.51
N LEU A 77 -4.40 7.58 -5.92
CA LEU A 77 -4.98 6.47 -6.66
C LEU A 77 -6.33 6.89 -7.27
N PRO A 78 -6.66 6.40 -8.47
CA PRO A 78 -7.97 6.62 -9.03
C PRO A 78 -9.05 6.05 -8.09
N PRO A 79 -10.21 6.71 -7.96
CA PRO A 79 -11.28 6.22 -7.12
C PRO A 79 -11.67 4.80 -7.53
N LYS A 80 -12.02 3.96 -6.55
CA LYS A 80 -12.64 2.66 -6.81
C LYS A 80 -13.97 2.94 -7.50
N GLY A 81 -14.03 2.67 -8.81
CA GLY A 81 -15.21 2.83 -9.66
C GLY A 81 -16.33 1.86 -9.30
#